data_AF-A0A7S1T946-F1
#
_entry.id   AF-A0A7S1T946-F1
#
_cell.length_a   1.000
_cell.length_b   1.000
_cell.length_c   1.000
_cell.angle_alpha   90.00
_cell.angle_beta   90.00
_cell.angle_gamma   90.00
#
_symmetry.space_group_name_H-M   'P 1'
#
loop_
_entity.id
_entity.type
_entity.pdbx_description
1 polymer ?
#
loop_
_entity_poly.entity_id
_entity_poly.type
_entity_poly.pdbx_seq_one_letter_code
_entity_poly.pdbx_strand_id
1 'polypeptide(L)'
;KNLALYRVNVDSKALYNTEGMRDQSSTEFLAEGKFFQGGNWNHLHEMLGVRNGAEVLYVGDHLYSDVLLSKRTLGWRTMLIIPELENEILIRQLEIERENLIDNLRLTRTETEEWIASLNA
;
A
#
# COMPACT_ATOMS: atom_id res chain seq x y z
N LYS A 1 -13.71 -1.21 14.74
CA LYS A 1 -13.75 -2.20 15.85
C LYS A 1 -12.70 -1.78 16.86
N ASN A 2 -13.04 -1.70 18.15
CA ASN A 2 -12.05 -1.48 19.19
C ASN A 2 -11.20 -2.75 19.29
N LEU A 3 -9.97 -2.71 18.77
CA LEU A 3 -9.07 -3.85 18.74
C LEU A 3 -8.12 -3.69 19.92
N ALA A 4 -8.08 -4.67 20.81
CA ALA A 4 -7.15 -4.66 21.92
C ALA A 4 -5.70 -4.63 21.39
N LEU A 5 -4.86 -3.85 22.05
CA LEU A 5 -3.44 -3.80 21.80
C LEU A 5 -2.71 -4.52 22.94
N TYR A 6 -1.74 -5.35 22.56
CA TYR A 6 -0.91 -6.09 23.49
C TYR A 6 0.56 -5.75 23.28
N ARG A 7 1.31 -5.58 24.37
CA ARG A 7 2.76 -5.48 24.35
C ARG A 7 3.35 -6.88 24.38
N VAL A 8 4.32 -7.13 23.52
CA VAL A 8 4.98 -8.43 23.39
C VAL A 8 6.32 -8.38 24.14
N ASN A 9 6.54 -9.33 25.05
CA ASN A 9 7.87 -9.59 25.57
C ASN A 9 8.61 -10.50 24.58
N VAL A 10 9.76 -10.06 24.07
CA VAL A 10 10.49 -10.76 23.01
C VAL A 10 11.11 -12.07 23.50
N ASP A 11 11.53 -12.11 24.77
CA ASP A 11 12.20 -13.27 25.36
C ASP A 11 11.21 -14.36 25.74
N SER A 12 10.15 -13.99 26.48
CA SER A 12 9.14 -14.93 26.96
C SER A 12 8.03 -15.19 25.95
N LYS A 13 7.92 -14.37 24.89
CA LYS A 13 6.80 -14.35 23.92
C LYS A 13 5.43 -14.12 24.57
N ALA A 14 5.40 -13.68 25.83
CA ALA A 14 4.16 -13.39 26.54
C ALA A 14 3.55 -12.06 26.06
N LEU A 15 2.22 -11.99 26.15
CA LEU A 15 1.43 -10.81 25.79
C LEU A 15 0.92 -10.12 27.06
N TYR A 16 1.15 -8.81 27.14
CA TYR A 16 0.70 -7.96 28.23
C TYR A 16 -0.31 -6.96 27.71
N ASN A 17 -1.45 -6.82 28.39
CA ASN A 17 -2.50 -5.89 27.98
C ASN A 17 -2.06 -4.43 28.21
N THR A 18 -2.27 -3.55 27.22
CA THR A 18 -1.92 -2.13 27.30
C THR A 18 -3.10 -1.21 27.62
N GLU A 19 -4.33 -1.73 27.72
CA GLU A 19 -5.57 -0.92 27.87
C GLU A 19 -5.65 -0.12 29.18
N GLY A 20 -4.75 -0.37 30.15
CA GLY A 20 -4.65 0.35 31.42
C GLY A 20 -3.62 1.49 31.48
N MET A 21 -2.86 1.76 30.40
CA MET A 21 -1.74 2.74 30.42
C MET A 21 -2.09 4.10 29.80
N ARG A 22 -3.37 4.49 29.87
CA ARG A 22 -3.92 5.66 29.15
C ARG A 22 -3.42 7.04 29.60
N ASP A 23 -2.81 7.14 30.78
CA ASP A 23 -2.34 8.42 31.35
C ASP A 23 -0.83 8.66 31.18
N GLN A 24 -0.10 7.74 30.54
CA GLN A 24 1.33 7.93 30.27
C GLN A 24 1.57 8.75 29.00
N SER A 25 2.66 9.51 28.96
CA SER A 25 3.11 10.12 27.72
C SER A 25 3.55 9.05 26.71
N SER A 26 3.39 9.31 25.41
CA SER A 26 3.80 8.36 24.35
C SER A 26 5.28 7.95 24.47
N THR A 27 6.13 8.84 24.96
CA THR A 27 7.56 8.59 25.21
C THR A 27 7.80 7.61 26.34
N GLU A 28 7.09 7.75 27.47
CA GLU A 28 7.19 6.82 28.60
C GLU A 28 6.64 5.45 28.21
N PHE A 29 5.50 5.43 27.53
CA PHE A 29 4.88 4.21 27.04
C PHE A 29 5.79 3.43 26.08
N LEU A 30 6.50 4.11 25.18
CA LEU A 30 7.45 3.47 24.26
C LEU A 30 8.80 3.13 24.91
N ALA A 31 9.12 3.67 26.09
CA ALA A 31 10.33 3.33 26.84
C ALA A 31 10.24 1.94 27.49
N GLU A 32 9.03 1.51 27.87
CA GLU A 32 8.77 0.17 28.42
C GLU A 32 8.89 -0.97 27.39
N GLY A 33 8.89 -0.64 26.09
CA GLY A 33 9.03 -1.60 25.01
C GLY A 33 8.37 -1.12 23.71
N LYS A 34 8.75 -1.74 22.59
CA LYS A 34 8.31 -1.30 21.25
C LYS A 34 7.75 -2.43 20.38
N PHE A 35 7.52 -3.60 20.97
CA PHE A 35 6.94 -4.75 20.27
C PHE A 35 5.47 -4.87 20.66
N PHE A 36 4.60 -4.88 19.66
CA PHE A 36 3.16 -4.86 19.85
C PHE A 36 2.47 -5.88 18.94
N GLN A 37 1.30 -6.36 19.38
CA GLN A 37 0.43 -7.23 18.63
C GLN A 37 -1.02 -6.74 18.72
N GLY A 38 -1.72 -6.80 17.58
CA GLY A 38 -3.11 -6.35 17.48
C GLY A 38 -3.22 -4.84 17.30
N GLY A 39 -4.21 -4.24 17.96
CA GLY A 39 -4.48 -2.81 17.86
C GLY A 39 -4.98 -2.34 16.48
N ASN A 40 -4.90 -1.04 16.26
CA ASN A 40 -5.29 -0.38 15.02
C ASN A 40 -4.43 0.86 14.77
N TRP A 41 -4.67 1.54 13.65
CA TRP A 41 -3.91 2.71 13.22
C TRP A 41 -3.97 3.90 14.20
N ASN A 42 -5.06 4.06 14.99
CA ASN A 42 -5.14 5.15 15.99
C ASN A 42 -4.06 4.97 17.05
N HIS A 43 -3.85 3.74 17.52
CA HIS A 43 -2.79 3.46 18.49
C HIS A 43 -1.42 3.85 17.94
N LEU A 44 -1.16 3.56 16.66
CA LEU A 44 0.08 3.96 16.00
C LEU A 44 0.22 5.49 15.95
N HIS A 45 -0.86 6.20 15.60
CA HIS A 45 -0.86 7.66 15.53
C HIS A 45 -0.60 8.30 16.90
N GLU A 46 -1.25 7.81 17.95
CA GLU A 46 -1.05 8.27 19.33
C GLU A 46 0.38 8.00 19.83
N MET A 47 0.93 6.82 19.56
CA MET A 47 2.30 6.46 19.94
C MET A 47 3.36 7.31 19.24
N LEU A 48 3.16 7.59 17.96
CA LEU A 48 4.12 8.33 17.14
C LEU A 48 3.84 9.83 17.11
N GLY A 49 2.77 10.30 17.75
CA GLY A 49 2.37 11.71 17.72
C GLY A 49 1.98 12.20 16.32
N VAL A 50 1.52 11.31 15.45
CA VAL A 50 1.11 11.63 14.07
C VAL A 50 -0.19 12.41 14.12
N ARG A 51 -0.21 13.59 13.49
CA ARG A 51 -1.39 14.46 13.43
C ARG A 51 -2.07 14.41 12.07
N ASN A 52 -1.30 14.10 11.03
CA ASN A 52 -1.80 13.99 9.66
C ASN A 52 -1.34 12.66 9.05
N GLY A 53 -2.28 11.92 8.44
CA GLY A 53 -1.97 10.67 7.75
C GLY A 53 -0.87 10.77 6.71
N ALA A 54 -0.72 11.92 6.04
CA ALA A 54 0.34 12.15 5.05
C ALA A 54 1.76 12.09 5.64
N GLU A 55 1.92 12.21 6.97
CA GLU A 55 3.22 12.04 7.66
C GLU A 55 3.70 10.59 7.60
N VAL A 56 2.81 9.63 7.39
CA VAL A 56 3.11 8.20 7.34
C VAL A 56 3.27 7.73 5.89
N LEU A 57 4.36 7.01 5.62
CA LEU A 57 4.55 6.22 4.41
C LEU A 57 4.42 4.74 4.75
N TYR A 58 3.36 4.10 4.29
CA TYR A 58 3.16 2.67 4.46
C TYR A 58 3.65 1.91 3.22
N VAL A 59 4.49 0.90 3.45
CA VAL A 59 5.15 0.12 2.39
C VAL A 59 4.68 -1.32 2.52
N GLY A 60 4.17 -1.90 1.43
CA GLY A 60 3.67 -3.27 1.42
C GLY A 60 3.59 -3.83 -0.01
N ASP A 61 3.15 -5.07 -0.14
CA ASP A 61 3.09 -5.84 -1.40
C ASP A 61 1.64 -6.14 -1.83
N HIS A 62 0.65 -5.91 -0.96
CA HIS A 62 -0.75 -6.15 -1.27
C HIS A 62 -1.47 -4.87 -1.68
N LEU A 63 -1.81 -4.75 -2.97
CA LEU A 63 -2.49 -3.56 -3.52
C LEU A 63 -3.76 -3.16 -2.74
N TYR A 64 -4.57 -4.13 -2.32
CA TYR A 64 -5.84 -3.81 -1.64
C TYR A 64 -5.66 -3.44 -0.17
N SER A 65 -5.05 -4.32 0.62
CA SER A 65 -4.91 -4.11 2.06
C SER A 65 -3.91 -3.02 2.40
N ASP A 66 -2.79 -2.93 1.68
CA ASP A 66 -1.69 -2.04 2.04
C ASP A 66 -1.82 -0.67 1.40
N VAL A 67 -2.21 -0.60 0.12
CA VAL A 67 -2.26 0.66 -0.63
C VAL A 67 -3.66 1.28 -0.59
N LEU A 68 -4.68 0.57 -1.08
CA LEU A 68 -6.02 1.15 -1.26
C LEU A 68 -6.68 1.52 0.07
N LEU A 69 -6.66 0.62 1.07
CA LEU A 69 -7.25 0.90 2.38
C LEU A 69 -6.50 2.01 3.13
N SER A 70 -5.16 1.94 3.19
CA SER A 70 -4.34 2.95 3.88
C SER A 70 -4.51 4.34 3.27
N LYS A 71 -4.56 4.45 1.93
CA LYS A 71 -4.75 5.74 1.26
C LYS A 71 -6.15 6.29 1.44
N ARG A 72 -7.19 5.46 1.18
CA ARG A 72 -8.59 5.94 1.18
C ARG A 72 -9.10 6.22 2.59
N THR A 73 -8.74 5.39 3.56
CA THR A 73 -9.28 5.48 4.92
C THR A 73 -8.44 6.34 5.83
N LEU A 74 -7.11 6.35 5.65
CA LEU A 74 -6.18 6.99 6.60
C LEU A 74 -5.43 8.18 6.00
N GLY A 75 -5.51 8.40 4.69
CA GLY A 75 -4.75 9.45 4.00
C GLY A 75 -3.24 9.21 4.02
N TRP A 76 -2.78 7.98 4.25
CA TRP A 76 -1.36 7.65 4.27
C TRP A 76 -0.75 7.74 2.88
N ARG A 77 0.52 8.17 2.82
CA ARG A 77 1.33 7.92 1.63
C ARG A 77 1.60 6.43 1.55
N THR A 78 1.67 5.88 0.35
CA THR A 78 1.79 4.44 0.12
C THR A 78 2.88 4.17 -0.90
N MET A 79 3.62 3.09 -0.69
CA MET A 79 4.59 2.54 -1.64
C MET A 79 4.28 1.05 -1.80
N LEU A 80 4.14 0.62 -3.05
CA LEU A 80 3.86 -0.78 -3.38
C LEU A 80 5.16 -1.44 -3.83
N ILE A 81 5.49 -2.56 -3.20
CA ILE A 81 6.55 -3.47 -3.62
C ILE A 81 5.92 -4.44 -4.62
N ILE A 82 6.46 -4.51 -5.83
CA ILE A 82 6.02 -5.43 -6.88
C ILE A 82 7.26 -6.22 -7.34
N PRO A 83 7.54 -7.39 -6.75
CA PRO A 83 8.68 -8.21 -7.13
C PRO A 83 8.67 -8.63 -8.61
N GLU A 84 7.47 -8.86 -9.17
CA GLU A 84 7.29 -9.32 -10.54
C GLU A 84 7.61 -8.23 -11.59
N LEU A 85 7.60 -6.96 -11.19
CA LEU A 85 7.77 -5.82 -12.10
C LEU A 85 9.13 -5.82 -12.79
N GLU A 86 10.19 -6.27 -12.11
CA GLU A 86 11.52 -6.37 -12.71
C GLU A 86 11.52 -7.30 -13.93
N ASN A 87 10.91 -8.48 -13.78
CA ASN A 87 10.79 -9.45 -14.86
C ASN A 87 9.87 -8.93 -15.98
N GLU A 88 8.77 -8.25 -15.62
CA GLU A 88 7.87 -7.65 -16.61
C GLU A 88 8.58 -6.59 -17.47
N ILE A 89 9.38 -5.72 -16.85
CA ILE A 89 10.17 -4.71 -17.57
C ILE A 89 11.15 -5.38 -18.54
N LEU A 90 11.84 -6.44 -18.11
CA LEU A 90 12.78 -7.18 -18.96
C LEU A 90 12.07 -7.80 -20.17
N ILE A 91 10.98 -8.52 -19.94
CA ILE A 91 10.21 -9.17 -21.01
C ILE A 91 9.68 -8.12 -21.99
N ARG A 92 9.17 -7.00 -21.48
CA ARG A 92 8.66 -5.91 -22.32
C ARG A 92 9.75 -5.33 -23.23
N GLN A 93 10.97 -5.16 -22.71
CA GLN A 93 12.09 -4.68 -23.52
C GLN A 93 12.45 -5.65 -24.65
N LEU A 94 12.39 -6.96 -24.39
CA LEU A 94 12.64 -7.98 -25.42
C LEU A 94 11.55 -8.02 -26.50
N GLU A 95 10.30 -7.72 -26.13
CA GLU A 95 9.12 -7.82 -27.00
C GLU A 95 8.70 -6.47 -27.62
N ILE A 96 9.54 -5.43 -27.53
CA ILE A 96 9.17 -4.06 -27.92
C ILE A 96 8.82 -3.93 -29.41
N GLU A 97 9.49 -4.67 -30.29
CA GLU A 97 9.18 -4.67 -31.72
C GLU A 97 7.80 -5.27 -32.01
N ARG A 98 7.41 -6.29 -31.25
CA ARG A 98 6.09 -6.90 -31.33
C ARG A 98 5.01 -5.96 -30.79
N GLU A 99 5.28 -5.24 -29.71
CA GLU A 99 4.39 -4.21 -29.16
C GLU A 99 4.14 -3.10 -30.22
N ASN A 100 5.21 -2.60 -30.84
CA ASN A 100 5.12 -1.60 -31.92
C ASN A 100 4.33 -2.10 -33.14
N LEU A 101 4.52 -3.36 -33.54
CA LEU A 101 3.75 -3.96 -34.64
C LEU A 101 2.26 -4.01 -34.30
N ILE A 102 1.91 -4.42 -33.09
CA ILE A 102 0.51 -4.48 -32.63
C ILE A 102 -0.12 -3.09 -32.67
N ASP A 103 0.60 -2.07 -32.23
CA ASP A 103 0.08 -0.70 -32.23
C ASP A 103 -0.10 -0.13 -33.65
N ASN A 104 0.83 -0.42 -34.57
CA ASN A 104 0.66 -0.06 -35.98
C ASN A 104 -0.57 -0.74 -36.60
N LEU A 105 -0.76 -2.04 -36.35
CA LEU A 105 -1.93 -2.77 -36.85
C LEU A 105 -3.24 -2.22 -36.29
N ARG A 106 -3.23 -1.78 -35.02
CA ARG A 106 -4.41 -1.12 -34.40
C ARG A 106 -4.73 0.20 -35.08
N LEU A 107 -3.72 1.01 -35.41
CA LEU A 107 -3.90 2.28 -36.12
C LEU A 107 -4.49 2.04 -37.52
N THR A 108 -3.88 1.15 -38.31
CA THR A 108 -4.37 0.83 -39.66
C THR A 108 -5.79 0.28 -39.65
N ARG A 109 -6.13 -0.55 -38.66
CA ARG A 109 -7.51 -1.03 -38.48
C ARG A 109 -8.46 0.15 -38.28
N THR A 110 -8.14 1.07 -37.37
CA THR A 110 -8.98 2.25 -37.08
C THR A 110 -9.13 3.15 -38.31
N GLU A 111 -8.05 3.43 -39.05
CA GLU A 111 -8.11 4.21 -40.30
C GLU A 111 -9.02 3.55 -41.35
N THR A 112 -8.95 2.22 -41.45
CA THR A 112 -9.80 1.45 -42.37
C THR A 112 -11.27 1.51 -41.95
N GLU A 113 -11.56 1.39 -40.65
CA GLU A 113 -12.93 1.51 -40.10
C GLU A 113 -13.52 2.90 -40.36
N GLU A 114 -12.73 3.96 -40.17
CA GLU A 114 -13.15 5.33 -40.46
C GLU A 114 -13.41 5.56 -41.95
N TRP A 115 -12.54 5.03 -42.82
CA TRP A 115 -12.73 5.11 -44.25
C TRP A 115 -14.01 4.39 -44.72
N ILE A 116 -14.27 3.18 -44.20
CA ILE A 116 -15.51 2.44 -44.49
C ILE A 116 -16.74 3.23 -44.01
N ALA A 117 -16.69 3.84 -42.82
CA ALA A 117 -17.78 4.66 -42.32
C ALA A 117 -18.05 5.86 -43.22
N SER A 118 -17.01 6.49 -43.77
CA SER A 118 -17.13 7.63 -44.68
C SER A 118 -17.78 7.29 -46.03
N LEU A 119 -17.65 6.04 -46.49
CA LEU A 119 -18.26 5.57 -47.74
C LEU A 119 -19.73 5.16 -47.61
N ASN A 120 -20.15 4.83 -46.39
CA ASN A 120 -21.52 4.42 -46.07
C ASN A 120 -22.39 5.59 -45.57
N ALA A 121 -21.82 6.80 -45.47
CA ALA A 121 -22.50 8.05 -45.11
C ALA A 121 -22.95 8.82 -46.36
#